data_AF-A0A7X0R4C6-F1
#
_entry.id   AF-A0A7X0R4C6-F1
#
_cell.length_a   1.000
_cell.length_b   1.000
_cell.length_c   1.000
_cell.angle_alpha   90.00
_cell.angle_beta   90.00
_cell.angle_gamma   90.00
#
_symmetry.space_group_name_H-M   'P 1'
#
loop_
_entity.id
_entity.type
_entity.pdbx_description
1 polymer ?
#
loop_
_entity_poly.entity_id
_entity_poly.type
_entity_poly.pdbx_seq_one_letter_code
_entity_poly.pdbx_strand_id
1 'polypeptide(L)'
;MKNSYLSFLAICLAVVGFTSCIKEDPNPASGTPNPVASLYVVRDAYHGGDLELGTGPLFGAHLIGGVVVSDPAGNNWPAGYVAIQDSWRGMKRGILLDLGEQAAANYAVGDSVQFDVRGTKVTRKNGVLQVLGLNPTAIQKKATGLPVAPTTVSVGELLNNFEKYESTLVMVTGDMDPLPVTGETYAGQKQIGDGSGSTITLHTAADAAFAGRKLPASASFIGVATIEDGKPVIRMRNLADAVNASGPIYAGWPESFEIPDYNEKKSYDMGNNDRQLSTGNWTLYQSILEQTAGRDVIVSGKQAVRFNQKRTDSALLQMNFDLPNGASKVTVWYATYYTDPTSKWKLEYSQDQGATWTQIGNVVSDVERNHKMATFLMDISGPVRFRINKLGLGTTEPNGRLGIDDFAVYQN
;
A
#
# COMPACT_ATOMS: atom_id res chain seq x y z
N MET A 1 0.04 95.61 20.60
CA MET A 1 0.29 94.21 21.03
C MET A 1 -0.96 93.31 20.88
N LYS A 2 -1.81 93.48 19.85
CA LYS A 2 -2.97 92.59 19.62
C LYS A 2 -2.91 91.80 18.30
N ASN A 3 -2.14 92.24 17.31
CA ASN A 3 -2.03 91.55 16.01
C ASN A 3 -0.90 90.50 15.93
N SER A 4 0.04 90.47 16.88
CA SER A 4 1.13 89.49 16.91
C SER A 4 0.72 88.13 17.50
N TYR A 5 -0.29 88.12 18.39
CA TYR A 5 -0.78 86.88 19.01
C TYR A 5 -1.74 86.10 18.11
N LEU A 6 -2.48 86.79 17.22
CA LEU A 6 -3.36 86.11 16.25
C LEU A 6 -2.56 85.33 15.20
N SER A 7 -1.42 85.87 14.74
CA SER A 7 -0.54 85.19 13.78
C SER A 7 0.14 83.96 14.40
N PHE A 8 0.50 84.02 15.69
CA PHE A 8 1.10 82.87 16.39
C PHE A 8 0.08 81.76 16.66
N LEU A 9 -1.17 82.12 16.98
CA LEU A 9 -2.25 81.14 17.18
C LEU A 9 -2.67 80.47 15.85
N ALA A 10 -2.65 81.21 14.74
CA ALA A 10 -2.93 80.67 13.41
C ALA A 10 -1.86 79.68 12.92
N ILE A 11 -0.58 79.92 13.24
CA ILE A 11 0.52 79.01 12.92
C ILE A 11 0.47 77.75 13.81
N CYS A 12 0.15 77.89 15.10
CA CYS A 12 -0.02 76.74 15.98
C CYS A 12 -1.24 75.87 15.59
N LEU A 13 -2.35 76.45 15.11
CA LEU A 13 -3.48 75.66 14.59
C LEU A 13 -3.18 75.00 13.24
N ALA A 14 -2.35 75.61 12.39
CA ALA A 14 -1.95 75.02 11.11
C ALA A 14 -1.03 73.80 11.28
N VAL A 15 -0.20 73.76 12.33
CA VAL A 15 0.68 72.61 12.63
C VAL A 15 -0.09 71.43 13.24
N VAL A 16 -1.20 71.68 13.94
CA VAL A 16 -2.06 70.61 14.50
C VAL A 16 -3.02 70.02 13.43
N GLY A 17 -3.17 70.68 12.28
CA GLY A 17 -4.00 70.20 11.16
C GLY A 17 -3.38 69.06 10.33
N PHE A 18 -2.09 68.75 10.51
CA PHE A 18 -1.38 67.69 9.76
C PHE A 18 -1.07 66.43 10.58
N THR A 19 -1.56 66.32 11.82
CA THR A 19 -1.48 65.08 12.61
C THR A 19 -2.79 64.27 12.59
N SER A 20 -3.74 64.64 11.74
CA SER A 20 -4.93 63.84 11.46
C SER A 20 -4.54 62.61 10.63
N CYS A 21 -4.38 61.49 11.33
CA CYS A 21 -4.43 60.13 10.81
C CYS A 21 -3.60 59.89 9.54
N ILE A 22 -2.33 59.51 9.71
CA ILE A 22 -1.87 58.36 8.91
C ILE A 22 -2.77 57.21 9.37
N LYS A 23 -3.91 57.05 8.69
CA LYS A 23 -4.56 55.76 8.64
C LYS A 23 -3.48 54.89 8.02
N GLU A 24 -2.81 54.06 8.82
CA GLU A 24 -2.14 52.90 8.26
C GLU A 24 -3.16 52.34 7.28
N ASP A 25 -2.79 52.26 6.02
CA ASP A 25 -3.59 51.57 5.03
C ASP A 25 -3.11 50.12 5.18
N PRO A 26 -3.58 49.31 6.16
CA PRO A 26 -3.27 47.90 6.15
C PRO A 26 -3.84 47.45 4.82
N ASN A 27 -2.94 47.19 3.88
CA ASN A 27 -3.31 46.67 2.58
C ASN A 27 -4.33 45.55 2.85
N PRO A 28 -5.61 45.70 2.48
CA PRO A 28 -6.63 44.72 2.88
C PRO A 28 -6.39 43.35 2.22
N ALA A 29 -5.35 43.24 1.38
CA ALA A 29 -4.79 42.00 0.86
C ALA A 29 -3.67 41.38 1.72
N SER A 30 -3.20 41.99 2.82
CA SER A 30 -2.23 41.37 3.74
C SER A 30 -2.95 40.37 4.65
N GLY A 31 -3.42 39.27 4.06
CA GLY A 31 -3.84 38.11 4.83
C GLY A 31 -2.71 37.63 5.73
N THR A 32 -3.05 37.19 6.95
CA THR A 32 -2.08 36.54 7.83
C THR A 32 -1.64 35.22 7.18
N PRO A 33 -0.34 35.01 6.92
CA PRO A 33 0.15 33.75 6.39
C PRO A 33 -0.28 32.58 7.28
N ASN A 34 -0.63 31.44 6.66
CA ASN A 34 -0.93 30.24 7.41
C ASN A 34 0.29 29.87 8.26
N PRO A 35 0.18 29.77 9.60
CA PRO A 35 1.33 29.45 10.45
C PRO A 35 1.87 28.03 10.23
N VAL A 36 1.12 27.15 9.55
CA VAL A 36 1.49 25.75 9.30
C VAL A 36 1.99 25.54 7.87
N ALA A 37 3.20 24.98 7.73
CA ALA A 37 3.73 24.50 6.46
C ALA A 37 3.55 22.97 6.35
N SER A 38 3.26 22.49 5.13
CA SER A 38 3.30 21.06 4.81
C SER A 38 4.73 20.56 4.70
N LEU A 39 4.96 19.26 4.87
CA LEU A 39 6.29 18.68 4.66
C LEU A 39 6.72 18.77 3.19
N TYR A 40 5.77 18.90 2.25
CA TYR A 40 6.08 19.30 0.88
C TYR A 40 6.84 20.62 0.82
N VAL A 41 6.34 21.67 1.48
CA VAL A 41 6.98 23.00 1.49
C VAL A 41 8.35 22.93 2.18
N VAL A 42 8.45 22.20 3.30
CA VAL A 42 9.73 22.02 4.01
C VAL A 42 10.79 21.37 3.12
N ARG A 43 10.41 20.31 2.38
CA ARG A 43 11.33 19.59 1.49
C ARG A 43 11.68 20.41 0.25
N ASP A 44 10.72 21.13 -0.31
CA ASP A 44 10.93 22.01 -1.48
C ASP A 44 11.90 23.16 -1.18
N ALA A 45 11.87 23.69 0.06
CA ALA A 45 12.79 24.73 0.51
C ALA A 45 14.25 24.23 0.73
N TYR A 46 14.47 22.91 0.80
CA TYR A 46 15.80 22.34 1.04
C TYR A 46 16.56 22.13 -0.28
N HIS A 47 17.78 22.69 -0.36
CA HIS A 47 18.61 22.66 -1.57
C HIS A 47 20.02 22.11 -1.33
N GLY A 48 20.19 21.20 -0.36
CA GLY A 48 21.42 20.42 -0.18
C GLY A 48 22.38 20.92 0.91
N GLY A 49 22.12 22.07 1.53
CA GLY A 49 22.84 22.57 2.71
C GLY A 49 21.93 22.71 3.93
N ASP A 50 22.52 22.82 5.12
CA ASP A 50 21.78 23.07 6.37
C ASP A 50 20.81 24.25 6.18
N LEU A 51 19.52 23.99 6.42
CA LEU A 51 18.45 24.97 6.30
C LEU A 51 17.86 25.25 7.68
N GLU A 52 18.09 26.45 8.21
CA GLU A 52 17.39 26.94 9.40
C GLU A 52 15.90 27.10 9.07
N LEU A 53 15.03 26.44 9.83
CA LEU A 53 13.59 26.52 9.63
C LEU A 53 12.98 27.74 10.31
N GLY A 54 11.94 28.30 9.70
CA GLY A 54 11.21 29.43 10.25
C GLY A 54 10.44 30.21 9.18
N THR A 55 9.97 31.40 9.56
CA THR A 55 9.06 32.21 8.73
C THR A 55 9.66 32.71 7.42
N GLY A 56 10.99 32.75 7.28
CA GLY A 56 11.64 33.09 6.02
C GLY A 56 11.47 31.98 4.99
N PRO A 57 12.19 30.83 5.14
CA PRO A 57 12.13 29.72 4.19
C PRO A 57 10.75 29.07 4.04
N LEU A 58 9.87 29.21 5.03
CA LEU A 58 8.52 28.63 5.01
C LEU A 58 7.42 29.67 4.71
N PHE A 59 7.76 30.79 4.07
CA PHE A 59 6.80 31.79 3.57
C PHE A 59 5.79 32.28 4.63
N GLY A 60 6.27 32.56 5.84
CA GLY A 60 5.48 33.03 6.98
C GLY A 60 5.04 31.92 7.95
N ALA A 61 5.14 30.64 7.57
CA ALA A 61 4.87 29.52 8.46
C ALA A 61 6.02 29.29 9.45
N HIS A 62 5.68 28.76 10.62
CA HIS A 62 6.64 28.39 11.68
C HIS A 62 6.23 27.13 12.43
N LEU A 63 5.12 26.51 12.04
CA LEU A 63 4.67 25.23 12.55
C LEU A 63 4.75 24.20 11.43
N ILE A 64 5.18 22.99 11.75
CA ILE A 64 5.05 21.84 10.86
C ILE A 64 4.42 20.68 11.64
N GLY A 65 3.97 19.66 10.94
CA GLY A 65 3.38 18.50 11.56
C GLY A 65 3.18 17.37 10.58
N GLY A 66 2.76 16.23 11.11
CA GLY A 66 2.51 15.02 10.35
C GLY A 66 1.95 13.93 11.24
N VAL A 67 1.70 12.77 10.65
CA VAL A 67 1.31 11.56 11.35
C VAL A 67 2.53 10.65 11.46
N VAL A 68 2.78 10.12 12.64
CA VAL A 68 3.87 9.19 12.92
C VAL A 68 3.66 7.88 12.16
N VAL A 69 4.70 7.44 11.45
CA VAL A 69 4.69 6.20 10.67
C VAL A 69 5.74 5.20 11.13
N SER A 70 6.78 5.62 11.85
CA SER A 70 7.72 4.71 12.51
C SER A 70 7.10 4.04 13.74
N ASP A 71 7.58 2.86 14.08
CA ASP A 71 7.14 2.10 15.25
C ASP A 71 8.35 1.65 16.09
N PRO A 72 8.53 2.20 17.30
CA PRO A 72 9.58 1.73 18.19
C PRO A 72 9.29 0.33 18.77
N ALA A 73 8.02 -0.08 18.86
CA ALA A 73 7.63 -1.32 19.55
C ALA A 73 8.09 -2.60 18.83
N GLY A 74 8.32 -2.53 17.52
CA GLY A 74 8.83 -3.66 16.75
C GLY A 74 10.33 -3.87 16.82
N ASN A 75 11.09 -2.98 17.49
CA ASN A 75 12.55 -2.97 17.55
C ASN A 75 13.23 -3.05 16.16
N ASN A 76 12.54 -2.61 15.11
CA ASN A 76 13.10 -2.57 13.76
C ASN A 76 13.29 -1.13 13.24
N TRP A 77 13.04 -0.11 14.06
CA TRP A 77 13.29 1.29 13.71
C TRP A 77 14.45 1.85 14.56
N PRO A 78 15.36 2.66 13.99
CA PRO A 78 16.47 3.24 14.77
C PRO A 78 15.99 4.04 15.98
N ALA A 79 16.56 3.77 17.14
CA ALA A 79 16.24 4.47 18.37
C ALA A 79 16.57 5.97 18.26
N GLY A 80 15.76 6.80 18.93
CA GLY A 80 15.93 8.26 18.96
C GLY A 80 15.37 9.02 17.76
N TYR A 81 14.83 8.32 16.77
CA TYR A 81 14.24 8.93 15.59
C TYR A 81 12.75 8.61 15.44
N VAL A 82 11.98 9.57 14.95
CA VAL A 82 10.56 9.38 14.60
C VAL A 82 10.34 9.81 13.16
N ALA A 83 9.84 8.90 12.31
CA ALA A 83 9.40 9.24 10.97
C ALA A 83 7.96 9.75 11.00
N ILE A 84 7.73 10.93 10.46
CA ILE A 84 6.39 11.49 10.24
C ILE A 84 6.14 11.69 8.76
N GLN A 85 4.88 11.58 8.35
CA GLN A 85 4.44 11.92 7.01
C GLN A 85 3.20 12.82 7.03
N ASP A 86 3.04 13.64 6.00
CA ASP A 86 1.82 14.41 5.77
C ASP A 86 1.30 14.17 4.34
N SER A 87 0.10 14.67 4.07
CA SER A 87 -0.46 14.69 2.72
C SER A 87 -0.92 16.08 2.37
N TRP A 88 -0.40 16.61 1.25
CA TRP A 88 -0.77 17.91 0.73
C TRP A 88 -1.04 17.80 -0.77
N ARG A 89 -2.27 18.18 -1.17
CA ARG A 89 -2.74 18.12 -2.57
C ARG A 89 -2.52 16.74 -3.22
N GLY A 90 -2.78 15.66 -2.47
CA GLY A 90 -2.62 14.28 -2.93
C GLY A 90 -1.17 13.76 -2.92
N MET A 91 -0.18 14.61 -2.61
CA MET A 91 1.22 14.20 -2.47
C MET A 91 1.51 13.87 -1.03
N LYS A 92 2.11 12.69 -0.77
CA LYS A 92 2.66 12.36 0.56
C LYS A 92 4.14 12.72 0.62
N ARG A 93 4.57 13.32 1.73
CA ARG A 93 5.98 13.60 2.01
C ARG A 93 6.30 13.23 3.43
N GLY A 94 7.53 12.76 3.64
CA GLY A 94 8.03 12.33 4.93
C GLY A 94 9.24 13.14 5.37
N ILE A 95 9.47 13.19 6.67
CA ILE A 95 10.70 13.70 7.26
C ILE A 95 11.03 12.95 8.55
N LEU A 96 12.31 12.81 8.85
CA LEU A 96 12.77 12.22 10.10
C LEU A 96 12.92 13.30 11.18
N LEU A 97 12.49 13.01 12.40
CA LEU A 97 12.71 13.85 13.57
C LEU A 97 13.80 13.22 14.44
N ASP A 98 14.88 13.96 14.73
CA ASP A 98 15.90 13.56 15.70
C ASP A 98 15.48 14.08 17.09
N LEU A 99 14.98 13.19 17.95
CA LEU A 99 14.41 13.54 19.26
C LEU A 99 15.22 13.00 20.44
N GLY A 100 16.15 12.08 20.19
CA GLY A 100 16.81 11.29 21.23
C GLY A 100 15.96 10.12 21.72
N GLU A 101 16.63 9.07 22.21
CA GLU A 101 16.03 7.74 22.46
C GLU A 101 14.79 7.78 23.36
N GLN A 102 14.89 8.45 24.51
CA GLN A 102 13.79 8.48 25.48
C GLN A 102 12.56 9.21 24.95
N ALA A 103 12.77 10.30 24.20
CA ALA A 103 11.67 11.10 23.68
C ALA A 103 10.97 10.40 22.51
N ALA A 104 11.74 9.83 21.58
CA ALA A 104 11.22 9.13 20.41
C ALA A 104 10.32 7.94 20.79
N ALA A 105 10.65 7.24 21.89
CA ALA A 105 9.87 6.10 22.38
C ALA A 105 8.42 6.45 22.81
N ASN A 106 8.07 7.73 22.99
CA ASN A 106 6.73 8.17 23.40
C ASN A 106 5.75 8.40 22.24
N TYR A 107 6.19 8.15 21.00
CA TYR A 107 5.39 8.34 19.79
C TYR A 107 5.03 6.99 19.17
N ALA A 108 3.74 6.77 18.99
CA ALA A 108 3.19 5.57 18.38
C ALA A 108 2.72 5.87 16.95
N VAL A 109 2.66 4.83 16.11
CA VAL A 109 2.07 4.91 14.77
C VAL A 109 0.66 5.51 14.85
N GLY A 110 0.37 6.48 13.97
CA GLY A 110 -0.92 7.16 13.95
C GLY A 110 -1.05 8.35 14.91
N ASP A 111 -0.03 8.65 15.71
CA ASP A 111 0.03 9.91 16.46
C ASP A 111 0.17 11.08 15.49
N SER A 112 -0.74 12.04 15.56
CA SER A 112 -0.61 13.32 14.85
C SER A 112 0.16 14.30 15.71
N VAL A 113 1.26 14.83 15.19
CA VAL A 113 2.13 15.77 15.90
C VAL A 113 2.18 17.10 15.17
N GLN A 114 2.30 18.19 15.93
CA GLN A 114 2.56 19.52 15.42
C GLN A 114 3.50 20.25 16.37
N PHE A 115 4.46 20.98 15.83
CA PHE A 115 5.50 21.65 16.60
C PHE A 115 6.03 22.88 15.89
N ASP A 116 6.61 23.78 16.68
CA ASP A 116 7.32 24.95 16.19
C ASP A 116 8.71 24.57 15.72
N VAL A 117 9.13 25.13 14.59
CA VAL A 117 10.41 24.83 13.95
C VAL A 117 11.43 25.96 14.07
N ARG A 118 11.09 27.07 14.72
CA ARG A 118 12.03 28.18 14.92
C ARG A 118 13.19 27.73 15.81
N GLY A 119 14.41 27.99 15.34
CA GLY A 119 15.64 27.54 16.01
C GLY A 119 15.98 26.06 15.77
N THR A 120 15.26 25.41 14.85
CA THR A 120 15.57 24.07 14.35
C THR A 120 16.12 24.17 12.94
N LYS A 121 16.80 23.12 12.49
CA LYS A 121 17.31 23.05 11.13
C LYS A 121 16.97 21.74 10.45
N VAL A 122 16.86 21.79 9.13
CA VAL A 122 16.77 20.60 8.27
C VAL A 122 18.11 20.36 7.62
N THR A 123 18.59 19.13 7.68
CA THR A 123 19.85 18.70 7.06
C THR A 123 19.76 17.25 6.59
N ARG A 124 20.68 16.84 5.70
CA ARG A 124 20.89 15.43 5.39
C ARG A 124 21.96 14.85 6.31
N LYS A 125 21.56 13.93 7.18
CA LYS A 125 22.44 13.18 8.09
C LYS A 125 22.27 11.69 7.80
N ASN A 126 23.37 10.98 7.58
CA ASN A 126 23.38 9.57 7.15
C ASN A 126 22.52 9.31 5.89
N GLY A 127 22.52 10.26 4.96
CA GLY A 127 21.72 10.19 3.72
C GLY A 127 20.25 10.59 3.88
N VAL A 128 19.69 10.59 5.10
CA VAL A 128 18.28 10.88 5.34
C VAL A 128 18.06 12.36 5.68
N LEU A 129 16.98 12.96 5.19
CA LEU A 129 16.55 14.33 5.53
C LEU A 129 15.91 14.35 6.94
N GLN A 130 16.48 15.15 7.84
CA GLN A 130 16.10 15.16 9.25
C GLN A 130 15.91 16.59 9.77
N VAL A 131 14.96 16.76 10.68
CA VAL A 131 14.84 17.97 11.52
C VAL A 131 15.67 17.77 12.79
N LEU A 132 16.61 18.68 13.04
CA LEU A 132 17.49 18.70 14.21
C LEU A 132 17.17 19.87 15.14
N GLY A 133 17.44 19.68 16.43
CA GLY A 133 17.30 20.76 17.44
C GLY A 133 15.87 20.96 17.95
N LEU A 134 14.96 20.02 17.67
CA LEU A 134 13.61 20.05 18.22
C LEU A 134 13.67 19.83 19.74
N ASN A 135 12.98 20.69 20.49
CA ASN A 135 12.68 20.41 21.89
C ASN A 135 11.51 19.42 21.97
N PRO A 136 11.69 18.17 22.44
CA PRO A 136 10.61 17.19 22.42
C PRO A 136 9.40 17.58 23.26
N THR A 137 9.57 18.41 24.30
CA THR A 137 8.45 18.89 25.12
C THR A 137 7.58 19.94 24.42
N ALA A 138 8.07 20.53 23.33
CA ALA A 138 7.33 21.49 22.52
C ALA A 138 6.46 20.81 21.45
N ILE A 139 6.60 19.49 21.28
CA ILE A 139 5.82 18.72 20.31
C ILE A 139 4.44 18.43 20.90
N GLN A 140 3.41 18.91 20.20
CA GLN A 140 2.03 18.72 20.60
C GLN A 140 1.42 17.53 19.86
N LYS A 141 1.00 16.51 20.61
CA LYS A 141 0.19 15.40 20.09
C LYS A 141 -1.25 15.90 19.92
N LYS A 142 -1.70 16.04 18.67
CA LYS A 142 -3.02 16.57 18.29
C LYS A 142 -4.10 15.49 18.26
N ALA A 143 -3.72 14.28 17.89
CA ALA A 143 -4.57 13.10 17.86
C ALA A 143 -3.72 11.84 18.00
N THR A 144 -4.35 10.70 18.32
CA THR A 144 -3.69 9.39 18.46
C THR A 144 -4.49 8.33 17.72
N GLY A 145 -3.83 7.26 17.26
CA GLY A 145 -4.50 6.13 16.60
C GLY A 145 -5.13 6.48 15.25
N LEU A 146 -4.65 7.50 14.55
CA LEU A 146 -5.12 7.79 13.19
C LEU A 146 -4.70 6.67 12.22
N PRO A 147 -5.57 6.26 11.30
CA PRO A 147 -5.21 5.28 10.29
C PRO A 147 -4.15 5.85 9.36
N VAL A 148 -3.08 5.08 9.14
CA VAL A 148 -2.00 5.41 8.20
C VAL A 148 -2.03 4.42 7.04
N ALA A 149 -2.51 4.87 5.88
CA ALA A 149 -2.49 4.06 4.67
C ALA A 149 -1.13 4.17 3.96
N PRO A 150 -0.48 3.03 3.61
CA PRO A 150 0.75 3.06 2.83
C PRO A 150 0.48 3.53 1.38
N THR A 151 1.54 3.97 0.70
CA THR A 151 1.50 4.20 -0.75
C THR A 151 2.01 2.96 -1.47
N THR A 152 1.17 2.30 -2.26
CA THR A 152 1.58 1.18 -3.10
C THR A 152 2.52 1.68 -4.21
N VAL A 153 3.67 1.05 -4.36
CA VAL A 153 4.71 1.46 -5.31
C VAL A 153 5.46 0.24 -5.83
N SER A 154 5.87 0.27 -7.11
CA SER A 154 6.78 -0.73 -7.67
C SER A 154 8.20 -0.51 -7.18
N VAL A 155 9.05 -1.53 -7.23
CA VAL A 155 10.46 -1.43 -6.84
C VAL A 155 11.16 -0.39 -7.71
N GLY A 156 10.95 -0.44 -9.03
CA GLY A 156 11.55 0.50 -9.97
C GLY A 156 11.16 1.96 -9.72
N GLU A 157 9.87 2.25 -9.44
CA GLU A 157 9.42 3.61 -9.13
C GLU A 157 10.00 4.11 -7.81
N LEU A 158 10.04 3.25 -6.79
CA LEU A 158 10.59 3.61 -5.48
C LEU A 158 12.08 3.95 -5.58
N LEU A 159 12.86 3.18 -6.34
CA LEU A 159 14.29 3.42 -6.52
C LEU A 159 14.56 4.69 -7.36
N ASN A 160 13.85 4.86 -8.47
CA ASN A 160 14.05 5.99 -9.37
C ASN A 160 13.59 7.33 -8.77
N ASN A 161 12.64 7.31 -7.84
CA ASN A 161 12.04 8.49 -7.24
C ASN A 161 12.10 8.48 -5.71
N PHE A 162 13.16 7.89 -5.14
CA PHE A 162 13.26 7.62 -3.70
C PHE A 162 13.06 8.85 -2.81
N GLU A 163 13.55 10.03 -3.22
CA GLU A 163 13.38 11.27 -2.47
C GLU A 163 11.90 11.67 -2.26
N LYS A 164 10.96 11.16 -3.08
CA LYS A 164 9.52 11.39 -2.87
C LYS A 164 8.95 10.54 -1.74
N TYR A 165 9.54 9.38 -1.50
CA TYR A 165 9.07 8.35 -0.58
C TYR A 165 9.87 8.26 0.72
N GLU A 166 11.04 8.90 0.77
CA GLU A 166 11.87 9.00 1.98
C GLU A 166 11.04 9.39 3.22
N SER A 167 11.19 8.61 4.30
CA SER A 167 10.47 8.74 5.57
C SER A 167 8.94 8.63 5.46
N THR A 168 8.42 8.04 4.39
CA THR A 168 6.98 7.73 4.23
C THR A 168 6.72 6.23 4.34
N LEU A 169 5.47 5.88 4.64
CA LEU A 169 5.00 4.50 4.64
C LEU A 169 4.66 4.04 3.20
N VAL A 170 5.40 3.06 2.70
CA VAL A 170 5.21 2.46 1.38
C VAL A 170 4.78 1.01 1.48
N MET A 171 4.15 0.49 0.43
CA MET A 171 3.87 -0.94 0.27
C MET A 171 4.45 -1.42 -1.06
N VAL A 172 5.33 -2.42 -0.99
CA VAL A 172 5.91 -3.09 -2.15
C VAL A 172 5.44 -4.53 -2.14
N THR A 173 4.79 -4.97 -3.22
CA THR A 173 4.43 -6.38 -3.41
C THR A 173 5.49 -7.04 -4.27
N GLY A 174 6.07 -8.12 -3.77
CA GLY A 174 7.16 -8.78 -4.46
C GLY A 174 7.57 -10.09 -3.81
N ASP A 175 8.51 -10.74 -4.49
CA ASP A 175 9.11 -12.00 -4.10
C ASP A 175 10.52 -11.75 -3.56
N MET A 176 10.96 -12.63 -2.65
CA MET A 176 12.34 -12.64 -2.17
C MET A 176 13.28 -13.07 -3.31
N ASP A 177 14.37 -12.34 -3.49
CA ASP A 177 15.38 -12.61 -4.51
C ASP A 177 16.80 -12.59 -3.92
N PRO A 178 17.44 -13.74 -3.65
CA PRO A 178 16.99 -15.08 -4.02
C PRO A 178 15.83 -15.59 -3.16
N LEU A 179 15.15 -16.63 -3.65
CA LEU A 179 14.12 -17.33 -2.89
C LEU A 179 14.67 -17.83 -1.54
N PRO A 180 13.88 -17.80 -0.46
CA PRO A 180 14.36 -18.18 0.86
C PRO A 180 14.72 -19.66 0.93
N VAL A 181 15.81 -19.98 1.63
CA VAL A 181 16.16 -21.37 1.94
C VAL A 181 15.43 -21.87 3.20
N THR A 182 15.35 -23.18 3.39
CA THR A 182 14.70 -23.78 4.55
C THR A 182 15.27 -23.25 5.87
N GLY A 183 14.39 -22.71 6.73
CA GLY A 183 14.75 -22.16 8.04
C GLY A 183 15.23 -20.71 8.00
N GLU A 184 15.28 -20.07 6.84
CA GLU A 184 15.63 -18.65 6.72
C GLU A 184 14.59 -17.76 7.42
N THR A 185 15.08 -16.70 8.06
CA THR A 185 14.28 -15.79 8.88
C THR A 185 14.38 -14.35 8.35
N TYR A 186 13.55 -13.45 8.90
CA TYR A 186 13.57 -12.04 8.54
C TYR A 186 14.88 -11.33 8.87
N ALA A 187 15.67 -11.82 9.83
CA ALA A 187 16.86 -11.16 10.33
C ALA A 187 17.85 -10.73 9.23
N GLY A 188 18.35 -9.50 9.35
CA GLY A 188 19.33 -8.91 8.44
C GLY A 188 18.71 -8.21 7.23
N GLN A 189 19.48 -8.13 6.15
CA GLN A 189 19.08 -7.49 4.90
C GLN A 189 18.63 -8.57 3.90
N LYS A 190 17.36 -8.49 3.47
CA LYS A 190 16.78 -9.35 2.43
C LYS A 190 16.46 -8.49 1.21
N GLN A 191 16.42 -9.08 0.02
CA GLN A 191 16.08 -8.34 -1.20
C GLN A 191 14.70 -8.77 -1.68
N ILE A 192 13.88 -7.78 -2.05
CA ILE A 192 12.55 -7.98 -2.62
C ILE A 192 12.59 -7.51 -4.07
N GLY A 193 12.15 -8.35 -5.01
CA GLY A 193 11.92 -8.00 -6.41
C GLY A 193 10.44 -8.07 -6.77
N ASP A 194 10.00 -7.24 -7.70
CA ASP A 194 8.62 -7.23 -8.23
C ASP A 194 8.52 -7.79 -9.67
N GLY A 195 9.55 -8.52 -10.11
CA GLY A 195 9.67 -9.03 -11.47
C GLY A 195 10.20 -8.01 -12.49
N SER A 196 10.44 -6.76 -12.10
CA SER A 196 11.02 -5.72 -12.99
C SER A 196 12.53 -5.89 -13.25
N GLY A 197 13.19 -6.84 -12.59
CA GLY A 197 14.64 -7.02 -12.61
C GLY A 197 15.41 -6.10 -11.66
N SER A 198 14.71 -5.24 -10.91
CA SER A 198 15.28 -4.47 -9.79
C SER A 198 14.86 -5.06 -8.45
N THR A 199 15.70 -4.89 -7.44
CA THR A 199 15.40 -5.29 -6.06
C THR A 199 15.58 -4.12 -5.09
N ILE A 200 14.80 -4.13 -4.01
CA ILE A 200 14.98 -3.23 -2.87
C ILE A 200 15.27 -4.03 -1.61
N THR A 201 16.11 -3.47 -0.76
CA THR A 201 16.48 -4.09 0.51
C THR A 201 15.37 -3.93 1.54
N LEU A 202 14.88 -5.05 2.05
CA LEU A 202 14.11 -5.16 3.28
C LEU A 202 15.08 -5.33 4.45
N HIS A 203 15.18 -4.33 5.32
CA HIS A 203 16.01 -4.44 6.51
C HIS A 203 15.19 -4.88 7.72
N THR A 204 15.70 -5.89 8.42
CA THR A 204 15.26 -6.29 9.76
C THR A 204 16.44 -6.31 10.73
N ALA A 205 16.37 -5.50 11.79
CA ALA A 205 17.37 -5.48 12.86
C ALA A 205 17.46 -6.84 13.56
N ALA A 206 18.64 -7.19 14.09
CA ALA A 206 18.87 -8.48 14.74
C ALA A 206 18.00 -8.69 15.99
N ASP A 207 17.65 -7.61 16.68
CA ASP A 207 16.81 -7.55 17.88
C ASP A 207 15.35 -7.17 17.58
N ALA A 208 14.97 -7.06 16.30
CA ALA A 208 13.58 -6.84 15.92
C ALA A 208 12.68 -7.96 16.46
N ALA A 209 11.49 -7.61 16.93
CA ALA A 209 10.57 -8.54 17.59
C ALA A 209 10.14 -9.73 16.69
N PHE A 210 10.32 -9.59 15.37
CA PHE A 210 10.00 -10.60 14.36
C PHE A 210 11.23 -11.13 13.61
N ALA A 211 12.45 -10.77 14.01
CA ALA A 211 13.68 -11.16 13.31
C ALA A 211 13.80 -12.69 13.13
N GLY A 212 13.39 -13.47 14.13
CA GLY A 212 13.42 -14.93 14.11
C GLY A 212 12.23 -15.62 13.43
N ARG A 213 11.29 -14.87 12.83
CA ARG A 213 10.13 -15.46 12.13
C ARG A 213 10.56 -15.98 10.76
N LYS A 214 9.96 -17.08 10.29
CA LYS A 214 10.20 -17.66 8.95
C LYS A 214 9.98 -16.58 7.88
N LEU A 215 10.95 -16.42 6.98
CA LEU A 215 10.86 -15.50 5.86
C LEU A 215 9.90 -16.09 4.81
N PRO A 216 8.83 -15.39 4.41
CA PRO A 216 7.99 -15.82 3.30
C PRO A 216 8.73 -15.61 1.98
N ALA A 217 8.41 -16.42 0.98
CA ALA A 217 8.96 -16.23 -0.35
C ALA A 217 8.33 -15.05 -1.08
N SER A 218 7.09 -14.69 -0.75
CA SER A 218 6.34 -13.60 -1.38
C SER A 218 5.43 -12.92 -0.37
N ALA A 219 5.31 -11.59 -0.42
CA ALA A 219 4.32 -10.83 0.34
C ALA A 219 4.13 -9.41 -0.24
N SER A 220 3.11 -8.72 0.26
CA SER A 220 3.03 -7.26 0.23
C SER A 220 3.69 -6.72 1.49
N PHE A 221 4.92 -6.21 1.37
CA PHE A 221 5.70 -5.66 2.47
C PHE A 221 5.41 -4.17 2.65
N ILE A 222 4.88 -3.81 3.81
CA ILE A 222 4.62 -2.43 4.22
C ILE A 222 5.80 -1.95 5.07
N GLY A 223 6.32 -0.77 4.83
CA GLY A 223 7.36 -0.26 5.72
C GLY A 223 7.73 1.18 5.46
N VAL A 224 8.53 1.73 6.36
CA VAL A 224 9.04 3.09 6.21
C VAL A 224 10.26 3.04 5.30
N ALA A 225 10.21 3.78 4.19
CA ALA A 225 11.33 3.91 3.27
C ALA A 225 12.40 4.83 3.88
N THR A 226 13.64 4.37 3.95
CA THR A 226 14.77 5.14 4.50
C THR A 226 16.08 4.79 3.78
N ILE A 227 17.16 5.48 4.13
CA ILE A 227 18.51 5.20 3.62
C ILE A 227 19.33 4.57 4.74
N GLU A 228 20.04 3.50 4.39
CA GLU A 228 21.01 2.84 5.26
C GLU A 228 22.24 2.49 4.45
N ASP A 229 23.43 2.81 4.97
CA ASP A 229 24.71 2.66 4.25
C ASP A 229 24.70 3.27 2.83
N GLY A 230 24.00 4.40 2.68
CA GLY A 230 23.86 5.11 1.41
C GLY A 230 22.92 4.45 0.40
N LYS A 231 22.18 3.40 0.79
CA LYS A 231 21.25 2.67 -0.09
C LYS A 231 19.79 2.80 0.38
N PRO A 232 18.83 2.91 -0.54
CA PRO A 232 17.41 2.75 -0.25
C PRO A 232 17.09 1.41 0.42
N VAL A 233 16.39 1.47 1.55
CA VAL A 233 15.85 0.31 2.26
C VAL A 233 14.40 0.56 2.68
N ILE A 234 13.64 -0.51 2.89
CA ILE A 234 12.35 -0.48 3.57
C ILE A 234 12.50 -1.19 4.91
N ARG A 235 11.94 -0.60 5.97
CA ARG A 235 11.90 -1.20 7.31
C ARG A 235 10.44 -1.46 7.69
N MET A 236 10.06 -2.73 7.80
CA MET A 236 8.75 -3.10 8.38
C MET A 236 8.70 -2.68 9.84
N ARG A 237 7.53 -2.24 10.29
CA ARG A 237 7.31 -1.84 11.69
C ARG A 237 7.20 -3.06 12.57
N ASN A 238 6.44 -4.06 12.13
CA ASN A 238 6.23 -5.31 12.85
C ASN A 238 5.82 -6.42 11.86
N LEU A 239 5.57 -7.64 12.34
CA LEU A 239 5.23 -8.78 11.46
C LEU A 239 3.92 -8.57 10.67
N ALA A 240 2.97 -7.77 11.18
CA ALA A 240 1.70 -7.53 10.49
C ALA A 240 1.86 -6.69 9.21
N ASP A 241 3.03 -6.05 9.01
CA ASP A 241 3.36 -5.34 7.80
C ASP A 241 3.74 -6.27 6.63
N ALA A 242 3.87 -7.59 6.85
CA ALA A 242 3.95 -8.58 5.78
C ALA A 242 2.56 -9.14 5.46
N VAL A 243 1.85 -8.47 4.54
CA VAL A 243 0.47 -8.83 4.17
C VAL A 243 0.48 -9.83 3.03
N ASN A 244 -0.49 -10.76 3.00
CA ASN A 244 -0.60 -11.79 1.95
C ASN A 244 0.67 -12.65 1.78
N ALA A 245 1.38 -12.89 2.88
CA ALA A 245 2.58 -13.70 2.91
C ALA A 245 2.31 -15.12 2.41
N SER A 246 3.21 -15.66 1.59
CA SER A 246 3.13 -17.01 1.04
C SER A 246 4.50 -17.62 0.79
N GLY A 247 4.54 -18.93 0.58
CA GLY A 247 5.66 -19.60 -0.06
C GLY A 247 5.76 -19.28 -1.56
N PRO A 248 6.71 -19.89 -2.27
CA PRO A 248 6.96 -19.60 -3.68
C PRO A 248 5.80 -20.07 -4.55
N ILE A 249 5.53 -19.38 -5.65
CA ILE A 249 4.58 -19.86 -6.66
C ILE A 249 5.05 -21.23 -7.20
N TYR A 250 4.13 -22.12 -7.56
CA TYR A 250 4.49 -23.37 -8.24
C TYR A 250 5.14 -23.09 -9.62
N ALA A 251 6.10 -23.92 -10.01
CA ALA A 251 6.73 -23.78 -11.33
C ALA A 251 5.70 -24.01 -12.45
N GLY A 252 5.69 -23.14 -13.46
CA GLY A 252 4.73 -23.20 -14.57
C GLY A 252 3.36 -22.59 -14.27
N TRP A 253 3.20 -21.93 -13.13
CA TRP A 253 1.98 -21.21 -12.75
C TRP A 253 2.15 -19.69 -12.95
N PRO A 254 1.06 -18.92 -13.08
CA PRO A 254 -0.36 -19.28 -12.94
C PRO A 254 -0.94 -20.15 -14.08
N GLU A 255 -2.10 -20.77 -13.86
CA GLU A 255 -2.97 -21.23 -14.95
C GLU A 255 -3.65 -20.00 -15.56
N SER A 256 -3.22 -19.61 -16.75
CA SER A 256 -3.79 -18.48 -17.49
C SER A 256 -4.99 -18.85 -18.36
N PHE A 257 -5.34 -20.14 -18.43
CA PHE A 257 -6.42 -20.65 -19.27
C PHE A 257 -6.24 -20.41 -20.78
N GLU A 258 -5.06 -19.98 -21.24
CA GLU A 258 -4.76 -19.69 -22.64
C GLU A 258 -4.55 -20.94 -23.51
N ILE A 259 -4.43 -22.11 -22.87
CA ILE A 259 -4.24 -23.39 -23.52
C ILE A 259 -5.23 -24.38 -22.91
N PRO A 260 -6.00 -25.14 -23.73
CA PRO A 260 -6.05 -25.07 -25.18
C PRO A 260 -6.90 -23.89 -25.68
N ASP A 261 -6.96 -23.64 -27.00
CA ASP A 261 -7.84 -22.62 -27.58
C ASP A 261 -9.31 -22.82 -27.17
N TYR A 262 -10.04 -21.72 -26.98
CA TYR A 262 -11.42 -21.71 -26.52
C TYR A 262 -12.35 -22.65 -27.30
N ASN A 263 -12.06 -22.89 -28.58
CA ASN A 263 -12.84 -23.80 -29.42
C ASN A 263 -12.91 -25.23 -28.88
N GLU A 264 -11.92 -25.68 -28.10
CA GLU A 264 -11.90 -27.02 -27.49
C GLU A 264 -12.99 -27.19 -26.41
N LYS A 265 -13.45 -26.09 -25.79
CA LYS A 265 -14.52 -26.12 -24.77
C LYS A 265 -15.43 -24.89 -24.83
N LYS A 266 -16.03 -24.61 -25.98
CA LYS A 266 -16.97 -23.48 -26.17
C LYS A 266 -18.46 -23.79 -25.92
N SER A 267 -18.78 -25.01 -25.48
CA SER A 267 -20.17 -25.47 -25.26
C SER A 267 -20.41 -25.94 -23.83
N TYR A 268 -21.60 -25.66 -23.30
CA TYR A 268 -22.09 -26.20 -22.03
C TYR A 268 -22.64 -27.63 -22.13
N ASP A 269 -22.41 -28.32 -23.26
CA ASP A 269 -22.63 -29.76 -23.34
C ASP A 269 -21.68 -30.50 -22.40
N MET A 270 -22.25 -31.40 -21.59
CA MET A 270 -21.58 -32.07 -20.47
C MET A 270 -21.10 -33.49 -20.79
N GLY A 271 -21.09 -33.90 -22.06
CA GLY A 271 -20.60 -35.22 -22.47
C GLY A 271 -19.10 -35.46 -22.23
N ASN A 272 -18.24 -34.44 -22.46
CA ASN A 272 -16.81 -34.48 -22.12
C ASN A 272 -16.33 -33.09 -21.65
N ASN A 273 -15.96 -33.01 -20.37
CA ASN A 273 -15.64 -31.75 -19.69
C ASN A 273 -14.15 -31.60 -19.34
N ASP A 274 -13.33 -32.63 -19.54
CA ASP A 274 -11.93 -32.60 -19.12
C ASP A 274 -11.06 -31.96 -20.20
N ARG A 275 -10.24 -30.99 -19.82
CA ARG A 275 -9.32 -30.30 -20.72
C ARG A 275 -7.91 -30.31 -20.12
N GLN A 276 -6.94 -30.59 -20.99
CA GLN A 276 -5.54 -30.43 -20.65
C GLN A 276 -5.19 -28.95 -20.77
N LEU A 277 -5.17 -28.27 -19.64
CA LEU A 277 -4.71 -26.88 -19.55
C LEU A 277 -3.19 -26.81 -19.36
N SER A 278 -2.65 -25.59 -19.27
CA SER A 278 -1.20 -25.37 -19.16
C SER A 278 -0.60 -25.98 -17.88
N THR A 279 -1.34 -25.94 -16.77
CA THR A 279 -0.90 -26.45 -15.47
C THR A 279 -1.22 -27.92 -15.23
N GLY A 280 -2.10 -28.52 -16.04
CA GLY A 280 -2.51 -29.92 -15.89
C GLY A 280 -3.90 -30.21 -16.44
N ASN A 281 -4.45 -31.37 -16.07
CA ASN A 281 -5.80 -31.75 -16.49
C ASN A 281 -6.86 -31.16 -15.54
N TRP A 282 -7.90 -30.54 -16.12
CA TRP A 282 -8.98 -29.89 -15.38
C TRP A 282 -10.35 -30.31 -15.91
N THR A 283 -11.34 -30.42 -15.03
CA THR A 283 -12.75 -30.60 -15.40
C THR A 283 -13.47 -29.24 -15.44
N LEU A 284 -14.05 -28.91 -16.60
CA LEU A 284 -14.88 -27.73 -16.83
C LEU A 284 -16.37 -28.12 -16.87
N TYR A 285 -16.97 -28.30 -15.68
CA TYR A 285 -18.37 -28.70 -15.54
C TYR A 285 -19.29 -27.48 -15.45
N GLN A 286 -20.22 -27.34 -16.40
CA GLN A 286 -21.05 -26.14 -16.57
C GLN A 286 -20.21 -24.85 -16.68
N SER A 287 -19.00 -24.99 -17.21
CA SER A 287 -18.06 -23.92 -17.53
C SER A 287 -17.44 -24.17 -18.91
N ILE A 288 -17.00 -23.09 -19.56
CA ILE A 288 -16.47 -23.08 -20.92
C ILE A 288 -15.26 -22.16 -21.00
N LEU A 289 -14.43 -22.35 -22.02
CA LEU A 289 -13.43 -21.36 -22.42
C LEU A 289 -14.06 -20.42 -23.46
N GLU A 290 -13.90 -19.12 -23.29
CA GLU A 290 -14.56 -18.12 -24.13
C GLU A 290 -13.78 -16.79 -24.22
N GLN A 291 -14.08 -16.03 -25.27
CA GLN A 291 -13.42 -14.74 -25.57
C GLN A 291 -14.34 -13.74 -26.29
N THR A 292 -15.61 -13.73 -25.94
CA THR A 292 -16.59 -12.83 -26.53
C THR A 292 -16.24 -11.36 -26.21
N ALA A 293 -15.75 -10.65 -27.22
CA ALA A 293 -15.28 -9.27 -27.12
C ALA A 293 -16.31 -8.33 -26.46
N GLY A 294 -15.82 -7.52 -25.52
CA GLY A 294 -16.62 -6.57 -24.75
C GLY A 294 -17.53 -7.21 -23.69
N ARG A 295 -17.63 -8.54 -23.64
CA ARG A 295 -18.54 -9.25 -22.73
C ARG A 295 -17.78 -10.06 -21.68
N ASP A 296 -16.85 -10.92 -22.09
CA ASP A 296 -15.93 -11.53 -21.13
C ASP A 296 -14.97 -10.48 -20.60
N VAL A 297 -14.53 -10.71 -19.36
CA VAL A 297 -13.52 -9.90 -18.70
C VAL A 297 -12.28 -10.76 -18.67
N ILE A 298 -11.37 -10.48 -19.60
CA ILE A 298 -10.08 -11.14 -19.71
C ILE A 298 -9.06 -10.20 -19.07
N VAL A 299 -8.34 -10.71 -18.07
CA VAL A 299 -7.34 -9.99 -17.30
C VAL A 299 -5.97 -10.14 -17.96
N SER A 300 -5.64 -11.34 -18.42
CA SER A 300 -4.42 -11.62 -19.17
C SER A 300 -4.72 -12.48 -20.40
N GLY A 301 -3.86 -12.41 -21.42
CA GLY A 301 -4.05 -13.25 -22.61
C GLY A 301 -5.26 -12.86 -23.49
N LYS A 302 -5.96 -13.86 -23.99
CA LYS A 302 -7.02 -13.74 -25.01
C LYS A 302 -8.34 -14.39 -24.61
N GLN A 303 -8.36 -15.29 -23.64
CA GLN A 303 -9.55 -16.04 -23.27
C GLN A 303 -9.63 -16.25 -21.76
N ALA A 304 -10.82 -16.61 -21.28
CA ALA A 304 -11.05 -16.86 -19.86
C ALA A 304 -12.04 -18.02 -19.69
N VAL A 305 -12.17 -18.52 -18.47
CA VAL A 305 -13.22 -19.47 -18.11
C VAL A 305 -14.52 -18.72 -17.84
N ARG A 306 -15.62 -19.15 -18.46
CA ARG A 306 -16.97 -18.65 -18.23
C ARG A 306 -17.87 -19.75 -17.68
N PHE A 307 -18.41 -19.56 -16.49
CA PHE A 307 -19.39 -20.45 -15.88
C PHE A 307 -20.81 -20.11 -16.32
N ASN A 308 -21.69 -21.11 -16.36
CA ASN A 308 -23.08 -20.95 -16.77
C ASN A 308 -23.94 -20.19 -15.72
N GLN A 309 -25.01 -19.56 -16.20
CA GLN A 309 -25.99 -18.84 -15.38
C GLN A 309 -27.18 -19.73 -15.00
N LYS A 310 -27.90 -19.31 -13.95
CA LYS A 310 -29.23 -19.82 -13.57
C LYS A 310 -29.32 -21.34 -13.37
N ARG A 311 -28.21 -22.00 -13.06
CA ARG A 311 -28.17 -23.43 -12.72
C ARG A 311 -28.70 -23.65 -11.31
N THR A 312 -29.48 -24.72 -11.11
CA THR A 312 -29.88 -25.19 -9.77
C THR A 312 -28.72 -25.91 -9.09
N ASP A 313 -27.93 -26.65 -9.86
CA ASP A 313 -26.74 -27.35 -9.37
C ASP A 313 -25.49 -26.48 -9.50
N SER A 314 -24.47 -26.82 -8.72
CA SER A 314 -23.15 -26.20 -8.81
C SER A 314 -22.52 -26.36 -10.20
N ALA A 315 -21.74 -25.35 -10.59
CA ALA A 315 -20.85 -25.40 -11.74
C ALA A 315 -19.40 -25.36 -11.24
N LEU A 316 -18.51 -26.13 -11.86
CA LEU A 316 -17.16 -26.40 -11.35
C LEU A 316 -16.08 -26.08 -12.39
N LEU A 317 -14.95 -25.59 -11.89
CA LEU A 317 -13.65 -25.65 -12.54
C LEU A 317 -12.71 -26.37 -11.57
N GLN A 318 -12.34 -27.60 -11.88
CA GLN A 318 -11.72 -28.53 -10.92
C GLN A 318 -10.41 -29.09 -11.44
N MET A 319 -9.39 -29.12 -10.60
CA MET A 319 -8.14 -29.82 -10.88
C MET A 319 -8.32 -31.34 -10.77
N ASN A 320 -7.70 -32.09 -11.69
CA ASN A 320 -7.65 -33.55 -11.66
C ASN A 320 -6.28 -34.11 -11.22
N PHE A 321 -5.43 -33.25 -10.67
CA PHE A 321 -4.07 -33.56 -10.20
C PHE A 321 -3.80 -32.87 -8.87
N ASP A 322 -2.85 -33.41 -8.09
CA ASP A 322 -2.42 -32.84 -6.82
C ASP A 322 -1.14 -32.02 -6.98
N LEU A 323 -1.08 -30.91 -6.25
CA LEU A 323 0.13 -30.14 -6.02
C LEU A 323 0.88 -30.75 -4.82
N PRO A 324 2.17 -31.11 -4.94
CA PRO A 324 2.84 -31.98 -3.97
C PRO A 324 3.21 -31.31 -2.64
N ASN A 325 3.45 -30.00 -2.63
CA ASN A 325 4.05 -29.26 -1.51
C ASN A 325 3.03 -28.43 -0.72
N GLY A 326 1.76 -28.81 -0.76
CA GLY A 326 0.70 -28.06 -0.08
C GLY A 326 0.45 -26.68 -0.70
N ALA A 327 -0.20 -25.82 0.06
CA ALA A 327 -0.49 -24.46 -0.36
C ALA A 327 -0.56 -23.49 0.83
N SER A 328 -0.03 -22.28 0.63
CA SER A 328 -0.15 -21.17 1.58
C SER A 328 -1.01 -20.01 1.06
N LYS A 329 -1.15 -19.88 -0.26
CA LYS A 329 -1.95 -18.84 -0.89
C LYS A 329 -2.54 -19.32 -2.21
N VAL A 330 -3.74 -18.86 -2.51
CA VAL A 330 -4.37 -18.96 -3.84
C VAL A 330 -4.86 -17.59 -4.24
N THR A 331 -4.58 -17.18 -5.48
CA THR A 331 -5.16 -15.97 -6.09
C THR A 331 -5.98 -16.34 -7.31
N VAL A 332 -7.12 -15.69 -7.47
CA VAL A 332 -8.04 -15.92 -8.59
C VAL A 332 -8.56 -14.60 -9.10
N TRP A 333 -8.41 -14.32 -10.40
CA TRP A 333 -9.11 -13.20 -11.01
C TRP A 333 -10.53 -13.61 -11.42
N TYR A 334 -11.49 -12.74 -11.15
CA TYR A 334 -12.90 -13.02 -11.40
C TYR A 334 -13.69 -11.76 -11.74
N ALA A 335 -14.77 -11.95 -12.48
CA ALA A 335 -15.68 -10.87 -12.86
C ALA A 335 -17.05 -11.40 -13.31
N THR A 336 -18.03 -10.52 -13.42
CA THR A 336 -19.32 -10.85 -14.04
C THR A 336 -19.23 -10.74 -15.56
N TYR A 337 -19.91 -11.65 -16.27
CA TYR A 337 -20.08 -11.55 -17.71
C TYR A 337 -20.98 -10.37 -18.10
N TYR A 338 -20.47 -9.44 -18.92
CA TYR A 338 -21.21 -8.29 -19.46
C TYR A 338 -22.10 -7.57 -18.43
N THR A 339 -23.42 -7.63 -18.58
CA THR A 339 -24.41 -7.02 -17.68
C THR A 339 -25.24 -8.09 -16.96
N ASP A 340 -24.73 -9.31 -16.85
CA ASP A 340 -25.41 -10.35 -16.09
C ASP A 340 -25.51 -9.93 -14.60
N PRO A 341 -26.48 -10.48 -13.85
CA PRO A 341 -26.50 -10.32 -12.39
C PRO A 341 -25.24 -10.89 -11.74
N THR A 342 -24.92 -10.43 -10.53
CA THR A 342 -23.85 -11.02 -9.73
C THR A 342 -24.08 -12.53 -9.50
N SER A 343 -23.01 -13.25 -9.19
CA SER A 343 -23.06 -14.66 -8.85
C SER A 343 -22.28 -14.93 -7.56
N LYS A 344 -22.45 -16.12 -6.99
CA LYS A 344 -21.73 -16.54 -5.79
C LYS A 344 -20.87 -17.76 -6.08
N TRP A 345 -19.66 -17.77 -5.55
CA TRP A 345 -18.74 -18.89 -5.71
C TRP A 345 -17.86 -19.08 -4.48
N LYS A 346 -17.24 -20.25 -4.37
CA LYS A 346 -16.31 -20.59 -3.29
C LYS A 346 -15.10 -21.33 -3.85
N LEU A 347 -13.96 -21.13 -3.20
CA LEU A 347 -12.77 -21.96 -3.39
C LEU A 347 -12.89 -23.18 -2.46
N GLU A 348 -12.58 -24.35 -3.01
CA GLU A 348 -12.55 -25.59 -2.24
C GLU A 348 -11.26 -26.36 -2.53
N TYR A 349 -10.80 -27.14 -1.57
CA TYR A 349 -9.63 -28.02 -1.72
C TYR A 349 -9.95 -29.46 -1.33
N SER A 350 -9.13 -30.39 -1.80
CA SER A 350 -9.15 -31.81 -1.46
C SER A 350 -7.73 -32.32 -1.19
N GLN A 351 -7.60 -33.20 -0.20
CA GLN A 351 -6.36 -33.95 0.11
C GLN A 351 -6.55 -35.48 -0.01
N ASP A 352 -7.69 -35.90 -0.56
CA ASP A 352 -8.09 -37.30 -0.76
C ASP A 352 -8.42 -37.57 -2.24
N GLN A 353 -7.64 -36.92 -3.12
CA GLN A 353 -7.71 -37.09 -4.58
C GLN A 353 -9.07 -36.76 -5.20
N GLY A 354 -9.83 -35.85 -4.58
CA GLY A 354 -11.11 -35.34 -5.05
C GLY A 354 -12.34 -36.08 -4.49
N ALA A 355 -12.16 -37.01 -3.54
CA ALA A 355 -13.28 -37.72 -2.92
C ALA A 355 -14.12 -36.80 -2.00
N THR A 356 -13.48 -35.93 -1.23
CA THR A 356 -14.13 -34.91 -0.42
C THR A 356 -13.53 -33.53 -0.66
N TRP A 357 -14.33 -32.49 -0.43
CA TRP A 357 -13.96 -31.11 -0.71
C TRP A 357 -14.30 -30.21 0.47
N THR A 358 -13.32 -29.44 0.92
CA THR A 358 -13.45 -28.49 2.04
C THR A 358 -13.37 -27.06 1.52
N GLN A 359 -14.28 -26.20 1.96
CA GLN A 359 -14.29 -24.79 1.57
C GLN A 359 -13.16 -24.00 2.25
N ILE A 360 -12.56 -23.08 1.50
CA ILE A 360 -11.58 -22.11 1.99
C ILE A 360 -12.24 -20.72 2.08
N GLY A 361 -12.13 -20.09 3.24
CA GLY A 361 -12.64 -18.75 3.47
C GLY A 361 -14.17 -18.64 3.31
N ASN A 362 -14.63 -17.42 3.08
CA ASN A 362 -16.04 -17.12 2.88
C ASN A 362 -16.46 -17.31 1.42
N VAL A 363 -17.78 -17.46 1.20
CA VAL A 363 -18.36 -17.39 -0.14
C VAL A 363 -18.10 -15.98 -0.72
N VAL A 364 -17.57 -15.93 -1.94
CA VAL A 364 -17.39 -14.69 -2.69
C VAL A 364 -18.73 -14.29 -3.31
N SER A 365 -19.18 -13.07 -3.03
CA SER A 365 -20.52 -12.58 -3.43
C SER A 365 -20.52 -11.17 -3.99
N ASP A 366 -19.36 -10.52 -4.11
CA ASP A 366 -19.18 -9.16 -4.61
C ASP A 366 -18.68 -9.14 -6.07
N VAL A 367 -19.04 -10.16 -6.84
CA VAL A 367 -18.71 -10.27 -8.26
C VAL A 367 -19.34 -9.11 -9.03
N GLU A 368 -18.50 -8.31 -9.69
CA GLU A 368 -18.89 -7.15 -10.49
C GLU A 368 -18.18 -7.16 -11.84
N ARG A 369 -18.51 -6.19 -12.72
CA ARG A 369 -17.96 -6.14 -14.08
C ARG A 369 -16.49 -5.73 -14.14
N ASN A 370 -16.04 -4.93 -13.18
CA ASN A 370 -14.62 -4.66 -13.00
C ASN A 370 -13.98 -5.94 -12.47
N HIS A 371 -12.88 -6.38 -13.09
CA HIS A 371 -12.19 -7.55 -12.60
C HIS A 371 -11.74 -7.32 -11.15
N LYS A 372 -11.83 -8.37 -10.34
CA LYS A 372 -11.34 -8.40 -8.97
C LYS A 372 -10.42 -9.60 -8.80
N MET A 373 -9.48 -9.49 -7.88
CA MET A 373 -8.67 -10.61 -7.46
C MET A 373 -9.13 -11.07 -6.07
N ALA A 374 -9.47 -12.34 -5.94
CA ALA A 374 -9.69 -12.97 -4.65
C ALA A 374 -8.36 -13.55 -4.18
N THR A 375 -7.99 -13.26 -2.93
CA THR A 375 -6.81 -13.83 -2.28
C THR A 375 -7.28 -14.68 -1.11
N PHE A 376 -6.93 -15.97 -1.16
CA PHE A 376 -7.17 -16.91 -0.08
C PHE A 376 -5.83 -17.22 0.56
N LEU A 377 -5.72 -17.05 1.87
CA LEU A 377 -4.57 -17.49 2.66
C LEU A 377 -4.94 -18.79 3.38
N MET A 378 -4.01 -19.73 3.42
CA MET A 378 -4.17 -21.03 4.06
C MET A 378 -2.82 -21.54 4.57
N ASP A 379 -2.83 -22.67 5.27
CA ASP A 379 -1.64 -23.37 5.73
C ASP A 379 -1.90 -24.87 5.56
N ILE A 380 -1.94 -25.31 4.30
CA ILE A 380 -2.21 -26.71 3.94
C ILE A 380 -0.87 -27.39 3.68
N SER A 381 -0.56 -28.43 4.42
CA SER A 381 0.65 -29.25 4.22
C SER A 381 0.33 -30.51 3.40
N GLY A 382 1.30 -30.99 2.63
CA GLY A 382 1.18 -32.21 1.82
C GLY A 382 0.33 -32.04 0.56
N PRO A 383 0.13 -33.12 -0.21
CA PRO A 383 -0.57 -33.04 -1.49
C PRO A 383 -1.97 -32.41 -1.38
N VAL A 384 -2.28 -31.49 -2.30
CA VAL A 384 -3.56 -30.78 -2.34
C VAL A 384 -3.98 -30.45 -3.77
N ARG A 385 -5.29 -30.52 -4.05
CA ARG A 385 -5.89 -30.01 -5.29
C ARG A 385 -7.03 -29.05 -5.01
N PHE A 386 -7.36 -28.19 -5.97
CA PHE A 386 -8.37 -27.16 -5.83
C PHE A 386 -9.50 -27.26 -6.84
N ARG A 387 -10.64 -26.67 -6.49
CA ARG A 387 -11.70 -26.34 -7.44
C ARG A 387 -12.36 -25.02 -7.09
N ILE A 388 -12.83 -24.34 -8.13
CA ILE A 388 -13.77 -23.22 -8.01
C ILE A 388 -15.18 -23.79 -8.18
N ASN A 389 -16.03 -23.53 -7.20
CA ASN A 389 -17.42 -23.97 -7.19
C ASN A 389 -18.34 -22.76 -7.22
N LYS A 390 -18.92 -22.49 -8.39
CA LYS A 390 -19.99 -21.51 -8.54
C LYS A 390 -21.30 -22.13 -8.04
N LEU A 391 -21.95 -21.45 -7.11
CA LEU A 391 -23.16 -21.94 -6.47
C LEU A 391 -24.33 -22.00 -7.45
N GLY A 392 -25.08 -23.10 -7.41
CA GLY A 392 -26.34 -23.24 -8.11
C GLY A 392 -27.47 -22.57 -7.35
N LEU A 393 -27.81 -21.34 -7.71
CA LEU A 393 -28.86 -20.55 -7.03
C LEU A 393 -30.22 -20.57 -7.78
N GLY A 394 -30.33 -21.39 -8.82
CA GLY A 394 -31.54 -21.47 -9.65
C GLY A 394 -31.84 -20.19 -10.41
N THR A 395 -33.12 -19.93 -10.68
CA THR A 395 -33.61 -18.82 -11.52
C THR A 395 -34.19 -17.64 -10.73
N THR A 396 -34.41 -17.79 -9.42
CA THR A 396 -35.08 -16.80 -8.57
C THR A 396 -34.12 -15.80 -7.93
N GLU A 397 -32.89 -16.22 -7.65
CA GLU A 397 -31.82 -15.40 -7.08
C GLU A 397 -30.90 -14.83 -8.17
N PRO A 398 -30.16 -13.73 -7.90
CA PRO A 398 -29.05 -13.30 -8.76
C PRO A 398 -28.03 -14.43 -8.97
N ASN A 399 -27.95 -14.91 -10.21
CA ASN A 399 -27.16 -16.08 -10.58
C ASN A 399 -26.64 -15.97 -12.03
N GLY A 400 -25.98 -14.86 -12.34
CA GLY A 400 -25.40 -14.62 -13.66
C GLY A 400 -24.20 -15.52 -13.97
N ARG A 401 -23.63 -15.36 -15.18
CA ARG A 401 -22.39 -16.04 -15.56
C ARG A 401 -21.20 -15.41 -14.82
N LEU A 402 -20.29 -16.26 -14.38
CA LEU A 402 -19.03 -15.88 -13.71
C LEU A 402 -17.89 -16.06 -14.70
N GLY A 403 -17.07 -15.04 -14.88
CA GLY A 403 -15.76 -15.14 -15.50
C GLY A 403 -14.71 -15.44 -14.45
N ILE A 404 -13.81 -16.37 -14.75
CA ILE A 404 -12.58 -16.65 -14.01
C ILE A 404 -11.42 -16.54 -14.98
N ASP A 405 -10.38 -15.86 -14.55
CA ASP A 405 -9.11 -15.77 -15.25
C ASP A 405 -7.96 -15.92 -14.25
N ASP A 406 -6.75 -16.22 -14.73
CA ASP A 406 -5.50 -16.32 -13.95
C ASP A 406 -5.66 -16.92 -12.54
N PHE A 407 -5.47 -18.25 -12.43
CA PHE A 407 -5.52 -18.99 -11.17
C PHE A 407 -4.10 -19.37 -10.72
N ALA A 408 -3.65 -18.82 -9.58
CA ALA A 408 -2.30 -19.06 -9.05
C ALA A 408 -2.33 -19.76 -7.69
N VAL A 409 -1.44 -20.74 -7.48
CA VAL A 409 -1.24 -21.41 -6.20
C VAL A 409 0.22 -21.24 -5.75
N TYR A 410 0.40 -20.95 -4.47
CA TYR A 410 1.69 -20.75 -3.82
C TYR A 410 1.93 -21.87 -2.79
N GLN A 411 3.13 -22.43 -2.80
CA GLN A 411 3.59 -23.53 -1.94
C GLN A 411 3.55 -23.15 -0.46
N ASN A 412 3.50 -24.14 0.45
CA ASN A 412 3.55 -23.92 1.91
C ASN A 412 4.99 -23.90 2.47
#